data_AF-K2F6T7-F1
#
_entry.id   AF-K2F6T7-F1
#
_cell.length_a   1.000
_cell.length_b   1.000
_cell.length_c   1.000
_cell.angle_alpha   90.00
_cell.angle_beta   90.00
_cell.angle_gamma   90.00
#
_symmetry.space_group_name_H-M   'P 1'
#
loop_
_entity.id
_entity.type
_entity.pdbx_description
1 polymer ?
#
loop_
_entity_poly.entity_id
_entity_poly.type
_entity_poly.pdbx_seq_one_letter_code
_entity_poly.pdbx_strand_id
1 'polypeptide(L)' 'MPEFRGQLQLAITYMQSGKQQQLLLPNKRSQADEYRLELKHFLRREGDFDLPLGAELKVVEARVLQGGTLKSKRLAQF' A
#
# COMPACT_ATOMS: atom_id res chain seq x y z
N MET A 1 11.91 0.74 -24.57
CA MET A 1 10.56 0.49 -24.00
C MET A 1 10.48 1.22 -22.66
N PRO A 2 9.33 1.78 -22.25
CA PRO A 2 9.28 2.60 -21.06
C PRO A 2 9.46 1.72 -19.81
N GLU A 3 10.55 1.96 -19.08
CA GLU A 3 10.72 1.42 -17.73
C GLU A 3 9.79 2.20 -16.80
N PHE A 4 8.76 1.55 -16.25
CA PHE A 4 7.98 2.21 -15.21
C PHE A 4 8.79 2.18 -13.91
N ARG A 5 9.06 3.37 -13.37
CA ARG A 5 9.66 3.53 -12.04
C ARG A 5 8.70 4.35 -11.19
N GLY A 6 8.23 3.74 -10.12
CA GLY A 6 7.25 4.34 -9.24
C GLY A 6 7.26 3.70 -7.86
N GLN A 7 6.19 3.93 -7.12
CA GLN A 7 6.05 3.46 -5.77
C GLN A 7 4.64 2.94 -5.53
N LEU A 8 4.56 1.81 -4.84
CA LEU A 8 3.33 1.32 -4.24
C LEU A 8 3.11 2.03 -2.90
N GLN A 9 1.92 2.55 -2.68
CA GLN A 9 1.47 3.00 -1.37
C GLN A 9 0.20 2.22 -1.01
N LEU A 10 0.14 1.69 0.21
CA LEU A 10 -1.07 1.08 0.77
C LEU A 10 -1.69 2.05 1.76
N ALA A 11 -2.96 2.38 1.58
CA ALA A 11 -3.77 3.09 2.55
C ALA A 11 -4.75 2.11 3.17
N ILE A 12 -4.53 1.79 4.43
CA ILE A 12 -5.24 0.74 5.16
C ILE A 12 -6.10 1.41 6.22
N THR A 13 -7.40 1.21 6.15
CA THR A 13 -8.37 1.66 7.15
C THR A 13 -8.78 0.46 8.00
N TYR A 14 -8.64 0.62 9.31
CA TYR A 14 -8.99 -0.41 10.29
C TYR A 14 -9.71 0.22 11.48
N MET A 15 -10.52 -0.57 12.19
CA MET A 15 -11.10 -0.20 13.47
C MET A 15 -10.22 -0.72 14.59
N GLN A 16 -9.93 0.10 15.59
CA GLN A 16 -9.22 -0.33 16.80
C GLN A 16 -9.86 0.33 18.01
N SER A 17 -10.22 -0.47 19.02
CA SER A 17 -10.88 0.01 20.23
C SER A 17 -12.11 0.90 19.93
N GLY A 18 -12.90 0.51 18.92
CA GLY A 18 -14.10 1.24 18.48
C GLY A 18 -13.85 2.50 17.65
N LYS A 19 -12.59 2.83 17.33
CA LYS A 19 -12.23 4.02 16.53
C LYS A 19 -11.66 3.62 15.18
N GLN A 20 -12.07 4.33 14.13
CA GLN A 20 -11.46 4.20 12.81
C GLN A 20 -10.08 4.84 12.81
N GLN A 21 -9.09 4.13 12.28
CA GLN A 21 -7.71 4.56 12.13
C GLN A 21 -7.23 4.28 10.71
N GLN A 22 -6.19 4.98 10.28
CA GLN A 22 -5.58 4.79 8.97
C GLN A 22 -4.08 4.56 9.11
N LEU A 23 -3.59 3.51 8.45
CA LEU A 23 -2.17 3.20 8.29
C LEU A 23 -1.77 3.42 6.83
N LEU A 24 -0.69 4.16 6.62
CA LEU A 24 -0.08 4.35 5.31
C LEU A 24 1.23 3.57 5.25
N LEU A 25 1.40 2.74 4.22
CA LEU A 25 2.66 2.03 3.94
C LEU A 25 3.21 2.46 2.58
N PRO A 26 4.54 2.64 2.42
CA PRO A 26 5.53 2.50 3.48
C PRO A 26 5.47 3.67 4.50
N ASN A 27 5.59 3.36 5.78
CA ASN A 27 5.85 4.28 6.88
C ASN A 27 7.32 4.21 7.31
N LYS A 28 7.71 4.99 8.34
CA LYS A 28 9.07 5.02 8.89
C LYS A 28 9.60 3.67 9.40
N ARG A 29 8.73 2.72 9.73
CA ARG A 29 9.10 1.41 10.28
C ARG A 29 9.20 0.31 9.20
N SER A 30 8.55 0.50 8.06
CA SER A 30 8.56 -0.46 6.95
C SER A 30 9.72 -0.23 5.98
N GLN A 31 10.25 -1.30 5.40
CA GLN A 31 11.33 -1.24 4.41
C GLN A 31 10.83 -0.60 3.12
N ALA A 32 11.31 0.61 2.82
CA ALA A 32 10.84 1.39 1.67
C ALA A 32 11.08 0.71 0.31
N ASP A 33 12.10 -0.16 0.21
CA ASP A 33 12.47 -0.81 -1.05
C ASP A 33 11.43 -1.85 -1.53
N GLU A 34 10.72 -2.52 -0.61
CA GLU A 34 9.64 -3.47 -0.94
C GLU A 34 8.51 -2.79 -1.73
N TYR A 35 8.34 -1.49 -1.50
CA TYR A 35 7.31 -0.66 -2.11
C TYR A 35 7.80 0.07 -3.37
N ARG A 36 9.08 -0.01 -3.74
CA ARG A 36 9.61 0.61 -4.99
C ARG A 36 9.30 -0.28 -6.19
N LEU A 37 8.52 0.22 -7.15
CA LEU A 37 8.14 -0.52 -8.35
C LEU A 37 9.08 -0.16 -9.50
N GLU A 38 9.83 -1.15 -9.98
CA GLU A 38 10.63 -1.07 -11.21
C GLU A 38 10.16 -2.17 -12.16
N LEU A 39 9.45 -1.77 -13.22
CA LEU A 39 8.77 -2.70 -14.12
C LEU A 39 9.34 -2.58 -15.53
N LYS A 40 9.87 -3.71 -16.04
CA LYS A 40 10.20 -3.90 -17.47
C LYS A 40 9.18 -4.78 -18.20
N HIS A 41 8.42 -5.60 -17.47
CA HIS A 41 7.39 -6.52 -17.97
C HIS A 41 6.27 -6.67 -16.90
N PHE A 42 5.42 -7.70 -17.02
CA PHE A 42 4.43 -8.02 -16.00
C PHE A 42 5.12 -8.53 -14.71
N LEU A 43 4.88 -7.83 -13.60
CA LEU A 43 5.35 -8.22 -12.28
C LEU A 43 4.16 -8.39 -11.35
N ARG A 44 4.03 -9.58 -10.76
CA ARG A 44 3.23 -9.78 -9.56
C ARG A 44 4.16 -9.56 -8.37
N ARG A 45 3.78 -8.65 -7.48
CA ARG A 45 4.41 -8.52 -6.17
C ARG A 45 3.44 -8.97 -5.11
N GLU A 46 3.98 -9.69 -4.15
CA GLU A 46 3.26 -10.20 -2.99
C GLU A 46 3.94 -9.64 -1.75
N GLY A 47 3.17 -9.52 -0.69
CA GLY A 47 3.65 -9.02 0.57
C GLY A 47 2.53 -8.98 1.59
N ASP A 48 2.94 -8.90 2.83
CA ASP A 48 2.10 -8.86 4.00
C ASP A 48 2.34 -7.56 4.76
N PHE A 49 1.38 -7.21 5.60
CA PHE A 49 1.50 -6.07 6.51
C PHE A 49 0.83 -6.43 7.83
N ASP A 50 1.45 -5.98 8.91
CA ASP A 50 0.89 -6.16 10.23
C ASP A 50 -0.14 -5.06 10.52
N LEU A 51 -1.26 -5.48 11.10
CA LEU A 51 -2.18 -4.58 11.76
C LEU A 51 -1.87 -4.54 13.27
N PRO A 52 -2.14 -3.41 13.95
CA PRO A 52 -2.06 -3.35 15.40
C PRO A 52 -2.92 -4.42 16.08
N LEU A 53 -2.49 -4.88 17.26
CA LEU A 53 -3.27 -5.85 18.03
C LEU A 53 -4.69 -5.32 18.32
N GLY A 54 -5.69 -6.18 18.09
CA GLY A 54 -7.11 -5.83 18.26
C GLY A 54 -7.66 -4.93 17.15
N ALA A 55 -6.92 -4.73 16.06
CA ALA A 55 -7.43 -4.05 14.89
C ALA A 55 -8.31 -4.97 14.03
N GLU A 56 -9.42 -4.44 13.56
CA GLU A 56 -10.29 -5.08 12.58
C GLU A 56 -10.13 -4.37 11.23
N LEU A 57 -9.65 -5.09 10.22
CA LEU A 57 -9.47 -4.53 8.87
C LEU A 57 -10.83 -4.18 8.26
N LYS A 58 -10.92 -3.01 7.62
CA LYS A 58 -12.14 -2.58 6.90
C LYS A 58 -11.89 -2.32 5.43
N VAL A 59 -10.84 -1.55 5.10
CA VAL A 59 -10.54 -1.17 3.72
C VAL A 59 -9.04 -1.18 3.48
N VAL A 60 -8.64 -1.64 2.30
CA VAL A 60 -7.28 -1.47 1.77
C VAL A 60 -7.38 -0.80 0.40
N GLU A 61 -6.72 0.35 0.25
CA GLU A 61 -6.53 1.01 -1.05
C GLU A 61 -5.06 0.91 -1.46
N ALA A 62 -4.78 0.14 -2.50
CA ALA A 62 -3.48 0.09 -3.16
C ALA A 62 -3.38 1.24 -4.16
N ARG A 63 -2.30 2.02 -4.09
CA ARG A 63 -2.04 3.20 -4.91
C ARG A 63 -0.70 3.05 -5.61
N VAL A 64 -0.69 3.21 -6.93
CA VAL A 64 0.53 3.27 -7.73
C VAL A 64 0.85 4.73 -8.02
N LEU A 65 1.98 5.19 -7.50
CA LEU A 65 2.46 6.57 -7.64
C LEU A 65 3.67 6.61 -8.59
N GLN A 66 3.81 7.67 -9.37
CA GLN A 66 5.00 7.95 -10.18
C GLN A 66 5.33 9.45 -10.06
N GLY A 67 6.51 9.76 -9.53
CA GLY A 67 6.91 11.15 -9.24
C GLY A 67 5.92 11.87 -8.30
N GLY A 68 5.31 11.14 -7.36
CA GLY A 68 4.27 11.65 -6.46
C GLY A 68 2.86 11.74 -7.06
N THR A 69 2.70 11.53 -8.37
CA THR A 69 1.38 11.54 -9.02
C THR A 69 0.73 10.17 -8.96
N LEU A 70 -0.55 10.10 -8.56
CA LEU A 70 -1.34 8.87 -8.60
C LEU A 70 -1.62 8.44 -10.05
N LYS A 71 -1.13 7.26 -10.41
CA LYS A 71 -1.32 6.66 -11.74
C LYS A 71 -2.44 5.62 -11.76
N SER A 72 -2.60 4.87 -10.67
CA SER A 72 -3.67 3.89 -10.54
C SER A 72 -3.99 3.64 -9.08
N LYS A 73 -5.21 3.18 -8.81
CA LYS A 73 -5.60 2.71 -7.48
C LYS A 73 -6.58 1.55 -7.55
N ARG A 74 -6.54 0.69 -6.53
CA ARG A 74 -7.47 -0.42 -6.36
C ARG A 74 -7.91 -0.50 -4.91
N LEU A 75 -9.19 -0.70 -4.68
CA LEU A 75 -9.79 -0.76 -3.36
C LEU A 75 -10.35 -2.15 -3.10
N ALA A 76 -10.12 -2.66 -1.90
CA ALA A 76 -10.69 -3.89 -1.35
C ALA A 76 -11.37 -3.57 -0.01
N GLN A 77 -12.56 -4.12 0.21
CA GLN A 77 -13.36 -3.94 1.44
C GLN A 77 -13.56 -5.30 2.11
N PHE A 78 -13.64 -5.29 3.44
CA PHE A 78 -13.74 -6.47 4.30
C PHE A 78 -14.83 -6.29 5.35
#